data_AF-A0A5B8SML0-F1
#
_entry.id   AF-A0A5B8SML0-F1
#
_cell.length_a   1.000
_cell.length_b   1.000
_cell.length_c   1.000
_cell.angle_alpha   90.00
_cell.angle_beta   90.00
_cell.angle_gamma   90.00
#
_symmetry.space_group_name_H-M   'P 1'
#
loop_
_entity.id
_entity.type
_entity.pdbx_description
1 polymer ?
#
loop_
_entity_poly.entity_id
_entity_poly.type
_entity_poly.pdbx_seq_one_letter_code
_entity_poly.pdbx_strand_id
1 'polypeptide(L)'
;MQAFAPHANSYRRFQPDCFAPVECNWGHDHRGAAVRVPECRGAGARLEYRVAGADANPYLVTAALLGAVLQGLEQRIAPPPAIESIADAQHPSDHLSHDWLLAIERFAGSLAMADIFGVDYRDLYAKIKRHEAQRLLAAVTDIDRLTYLTRL
;
A
#
# COMPACT_ATOMS: atom_id res chain seq x y z
N MET A 1 2.86 -2.33 0.04
CA MET A 1 1.79 -2.08 1.03
C MET A 1 2.31 -1.81 2.43
N GLN A 2 3.10 -2.68 3.06
CA GLN A 2 3.49 -2.54 4.48
C GLN A 2 4.17 -1.21 4.88
N ALA A 3 4.91 -0.55 3.98
CA ALA A 3 5.47 0.78 4.23
C ALA A 3 4.44 1.92 4.17
N PHE A 4 3.31 1.70 3.46
CA PHE A 4 2.27 2.70 3.17
C PHE A 4 0.99 2.51 4.00
N ALA A 5 0.79 1.31 4.53
CA ALA A 5 -0.32 0.88 5.37
C ALA A 5 0.26 -0.04 6.47
N PRO A 6 0.77 0.52 7.58
CA PRO A 6 1.64 -0.24 8.48
C PRO A 6 0.92 -1.00 9.59
N HIS A 7 -0.38 -0.80 9.80
CA HIS A 7 -1.14 -1.35 10.93
C HIS A 7 -2.37 -2.14 10.46
N ALA A 8 -2.92 -3.00 11.33
CA ALA A 8 -4.20 -3.68 11.08
C ALA A 8 -5.31 -2.71 10.65
N ASN A 9 -5.40 -1.56 11.34
CA ASN A 9 -6.43 -0.56 11.06
C ASN A 9 -6.23 0.11 9.69
N SER A 10 -4.99 0.18 9.18
CA SER A 10 -4.71 0.75 7.86
C SER A 10 -5.46 0.02 6.74
N TYR A 11 -5.76 -1.27 6.92
CA TYR A 11 -6.41 -2.11 5.89
C TYR A 11 -7.93 -2.02 5.91
N ARG A 12 -8.53 -1.49 6.99
CA ARG A 12 -9.99 -1.29 7.07
C ARG A 12 -10.52 -0.25 6.09
N ARG A 13 -9.64 0.63 5.56
CA ARG A 13 -10.01 1.64 4.57
C ARG A 13 -9.96 1.16 3.13
N PHE A 14 -9.49 -0.06 2.87
CA PHE A 14 -9.48 -0.64 1.53
C PHE A 14 -10.73 -1.53 1.37
N GLN A 15 -11.87 -0.88 1.17
CA GLN A 15 -13.17 -1.51 0.93
C GLN A 15 -13.75 -0.92 -0.36
N PRO A 16 -14.80 -1.51 -0.94
CA PRO A 16 -15.59 -0.83 -1.95
C PRO A 16 -16.07 0.55 -1.43
N ASP A 17 -16.16 1.53 -2.34
CA ASP A 17 -16.72 2.87 -2.10
C ASP A 17 -16.01 3.76 -1.06
N CYS A 18 -14.90 3.33 -0.47
CA CYS A 18 -14.00 4.25 0.20
C CYS A 18 -12.99 4.77 -0.81
N PHE A 19 -12.83 6.09 -0.86
CA PHE A 19 -11.98 6.82 -1.80
C PHE A 19 -10.46 6.46 -1.74
N ALA A 20 -10.09 5.40 -1.02
CA ALA A 20 -8.77 4.81 -1.00
C ALA A 20 -8.57 3.93 -2.26
N PRO A 21 -7.47 4.10 -3.00
CA PRO A 21 -7.17 3.24 -4.12
C PRO A 21 -6.93 1.79 -3.69
N VAL A 22 -7.46 0.85 -4.46
CA VAL A 22 -7.38 -0.61 -4.23
C VAL A 22 -6.59 -1.35 -5.33
N GLU A 23 -6.09 -0.61 -6.32
CA GLU A 23 -5.41 -1.12 -7.51
C GLU A 23 -4.09 -0.40 -7.75
N CYS A 24 -3.14 -1.12 -8.35
CA CYS A 24 -1.80 -0.68 -8.73
C CYS A 24 -1.85 0.02 -10.10
N ASN A 25 -2.62 1.10 -10.19
CA ASN A 25 -2.84 1.82 -11.44
C ASN A 25 -2.43 3.30 -11.34
N TRP A 26 -2.37 3.96 -12.50
CA TRP A 26 -2.13 5.39 -12.58
C TRP A 26 -2.99 6.02 -13.68
N GLY A 27 -3.28 7.32 -13.57
CA GLY A 27 -4.09 8.02 -14.56
C GLY A 27 -4.00 9.54 -14.48
N HIS A 28 -4.36 10.20 -15.58
CA HIS A 28 -4.41 11.66 -15.69
C HIS A 28 -5.66 12.21 -15.00
N ASP A 29 -5.44 13.04 -13.98
CA ASP A 29 -6.47 13.59 -13.08
C ASP A 29 -7.50 12.57 -12.52
N HIS A 30 -7.20 11.27 -12.60
CA HIS A 30 -8.14 10.21 -12.25
C HIS A 30 -8.18 9.99 -10.72
N ARG A 31 -9.29 10.38 -10.08
CA ARG A 31 -9.49 10.29 -8.62
C ARG A 31 -9.76 8.88 -8.10
N GLY A 32 -9.81 7.86 -8.96
CA GLY A 32 -9.76 6.45 -8.56
C GLY A 32 -8.33 5.88 -8.53
N ALA A 33 -7.36 6.56 -9.15
CA ALA A 33 -6.04 5.99 -9.37
C ALA A 33 -5.18 5.96 -8.10
N ALA A 34 -4.33 4.93 -7.95
CA ALA A 34 -3.32 4.88 -6.90
C ALA A 34 -2.25 5.96 -7.06
N VAL A 35 -1.84 6.22 -8.31
CA VAL A 35 -0.99 7.35 -8.68
C VAL A 35 -1.78 8.26 -9.62
N ARG A 36 -2.10 9.47 -9.18
CA ARG A 36 -2.79 10.47 -10.00
C ARG A 36 -1.78 11.48 -10.55
N VAL A 37 -1.94 11.87 -11.80
CA VAL A 37 -1.14 12.91 -12.46
C VAL A 37 -2.07 14.07 -12.83
N PRO A 38 -2.22 15.09 -11.97
CA PRO A 38 -3.17 16.19 -12.21
C PRO A 38 -2.72 17.14 -13.31
N GLU A 39 -1.41 17.37 -13.39
CA GLU A 39 -0.78 18.26 -14.36
C GLU A 39 0.54 17.60 -14.79
N CYS A 40 0.82 17.67 -16.08
CA CYS A 40 2.00 17.06 -16.69
C CYS A 40 3.05 18.10 -17.10
N ARG A 41 2.70 19.40 -17.12
CA ARG A 41 3.54 20.47 -17.66
C ARG A 41 3.62 21.68 -16.74
N GLY A 42 4.72 22.43 -16.88
CA GLY A 42 4.97 23.64 -16.11
C GLY A 42 5.22 23.39 -14.62
N ALA A 43 5.15 24.46 -13.81
CA ALA A 43 5.47 24.41 -12.38
C ALA A 43 4.50 23.55 -11.54
N GLY A 44 3.32 23.23 -12.08
CA GLY A 44 2.32 22.40 -11.40
C GLY A 44 2.50 20.89 -11.59
N ALA A 45 3.45 20.47 -12.44
CA ALA A 45 3.66 19.07 -12.79
C ALA A 45 4.06 18.23 -11.58
N ARG A 46 3.29 17.19 -11.27
CA ARG A 46 3.51 16.34 -10.09
C ARG A 46 2.83 14.99 -10.18
N LEU A 47 3.30 14.06 -9.37
CA LEU A 47 2.65 12.79 -9.07
C LEU A 47 1.97 12.89 -7.69
N GLU A 48 0.72 12.47 -7.61
CA GLU A 48 -0.02 12.33 -6.36
C GLU A 48 -0.13 10.85 -6.01
N TYR A 49 0.62 10.41 -5.01
CA TYR A 49 0.52 9.06 -4.46
C TYR A 49 -0.60 8.99 -3.42
N ARG A 50 -1.58 8.13 -3.63
CA ARG A 50 -2.85 8.14 -2.88
C ARG A 50 -3.10 6.90 -2.03
N VAL A 51 -2.18 5.93 -2.10
CA VAL A 51 -2.32 4.68 -1.35
C VAL A 51 -1.93 4.86 0.11
N ALA A 52 -0.98 5.73 0.47
CA ALA A 52 -0.55 5.86 1.87
C ALA A 52 -1.66 6.40 2.81
N GLY A 53 -1.73 5.85 4.02
CA GLY A 53 -2.62 6.33 5.08
C GLY A 53 -1.94 7.39 5.95
N ALA A 54 -2.73 8.19 6.68
CA ALA A 54 -2.20 9.19 7.61
C ALA A 54 -1.46 8.58 8.82
N ASP A 55 -1.67 7.28 9.06
CA ASP A 55 -1.01 6.47 10.08
C ASP A 55 0.36 5.93 9.63
N ALA A 56 0.74 6.15 8.36
CA ALA A 56 2.04 5.77 7.85
C ALA A 56 3.15 6.75 8.28
N ASN A 57 4.33 6.22 8.57
CA ASN A 57 5.50 7.06 8.85
C ASN A 57 5.91 7.80 7.56
N PRO A 58 5.87 9.15 7.52
CA PRO A 58 6.11 9.91 6.30
C PRO A 58 7.52 9.69 5.74
N TYR A 59 8.52 9.49 6.58
CA TYR A 59 9.89 9.21 6.13
C TYR A 59 9.98 7.89 5.37
N LEU A 60 9.30 6.85 5.86
CA LEU A 60 9.27 5.54 5.21
C LEU A 60 8.46 5.56 3.92
N VAL A 61 7.34 6.30 3.90
CA VAL A 61 6.54 6.50 2.69
C VAL A 61 7.37 7.21 1.63
N THR A 62 8.03 8.31 1.97
CA THR A 62 8.86 9.07 1.03
C THR A 62 10.04 8.25 0.53
N ALA A 63 10.75 7.54 1.42
CA ALA A 63 11.86 6.68 1.01
C ALA A 63 11.42 5.54 0.08
N ALA A 64 10.32 4.84 0.41
CA ALA A 64 9.77 3.80 -0.47
C ALA A 64 9.36 4.35 -1.83
N LEU A 65 8.70 5.52 -1.86
CA LEU A 65 8.21 6.12 -3.10
C LEU A 65 9.36 6.59 -3.98
N LEU A 66 10.30 7.37 -3.44
CA LEU A 66 11.45 7.88 -4.19
C LEU A 66 12.37 6.74 -4.63
N GLY A 67 12.60 5.75 -3.77
CA GLY A 67 13.39 4.56 -4.09
C GLY A 67 12.78 3.76 -5.24
N ALA A 68 11.46 3.53 -5.22
CA ALA A 68 10.78 2.83 -6.30
C ALA A 68 10.79 3.61 -7.62
N VAL A 69 10.62 4.94 -7.57
CA VAL A 69 10.74 5.81 -8.75
C VAL A 69 12.16 5.73 -9.33
N LEU A 70 13.18 5.83 -8.49
CA LEU A 70 14.58 5.73 -8.92
C LEU A 70 14.87 4.38 -9.59
N GLN A 71 14.47 3.27 -8.96
CA GLN A 71 14.63 1.94 -9.54
C GLN A 71 13.94 1.80 -10.91
N GLY A 72 12.71 2.32 -11.04
CA GLY A 72 11.99 2.31 -12.31
C GLY A 72 12.71 3.12 -13.40
N LEU A 73 13.28 4.27 -13.06
CA LEU A 73 14.07 5.10 -13.98
C LEU A 73 15.38 4.41 -14.40
N GLU A 74 16.12 3.85 -13.44
CA GLU A 74 17.39 3.16 -13.70
C GLU A 74 17.21 1.92 -14.58
N GLN A 75 16.15 1.16 -14.31
CA GLN A 75 15.81 -0.05 -15.06
C GLN A 75 15.00 0.24 -16.33
N ARG A 76 14.64 1.51 -16.57
CA ARG A 76 13.84 1.96 -17.72
C ARG A 76 12.51 1.20 -17.84
N ILE A 77 11.85 0.97 -16.71
CA ILE A 77 10.55 0.31 -16.66
C ILE A 77 9.49 1.26 -17.21
N ALA A 78 8.85 0.87 -18.31
CA ALA A 78 7.69 1.59 -18.81
C ALA A 78 6.49 1.37 -17.87
N PRO A 79 5.78 2.44 -17.45
CA PRO A 79 4.54 2.26 -16.71
C PRO A 79 3.50 1.55 -17.60
N PRO A 80 2.51 0.86 -17.00
CA PRO A 80 1.38 0.33 -17.75
C PRO A 80 0.60 1.48 -18.42
N PRO A 81 -0.34 1.17 -19.35
CA PRO A 81 -1.26 2.18 -19.86
C PRO A 81 -1.97 2.94 -18.74
N ALA A 82 -2.17 4.25 -18.94
CA ALA A 82 -2.95 5.05 -18.00
C ALA A 82 -4.41 4.60 -18.02
N ILE A 83 -5.06 4.56 -16.86
CA ILE A 83 -6.50 4.34 -16.81
C ILE A 83 -7.23 5.61 -17.24
N GLU A 84 -8.25 5.44 -18.07
CA GLU A 84 -9.09 6.54 -18.56
C GLU A 84 -10.44 6.59 -17.83
N SER A 85 -10.93 5.42 -17.39
CA SER A 85 -12.17 5.27 -16.66
C SER A 85 -12.04 4.29 -15.49
N ILE A 86 -13.00 4.36 -14.55
CA ILE A 86 -13.12 3.40 -13.43
C ILE A 86 -13.35 1.96 -13.95
N ALA A 87 -13.87 1.79 -15.17
CA ALA A 87 -14.11 0.47 -15.76
C ALA A 87 -12.83 -0.21 -16.28
N ASP A 88 -11.76 0.55 -16.54
CA ASP A 88 -10.48 0.03 -17.06
C ASP A 88 -9.61 -0.62 -15.97
N ALA A 89 -10.07 -0.55 -14.73
CA ALA A 89 -9.52 -1.14 -13.51
C ALA A 89 -9.32 -2.68 -13.51
N GLN A 90 -9.75 -3.39 -14.54
CA GLN A 90 -10.10 -4.82 -14.47
C GLN A 90 -8.97 -5.80 -14.83
N HIS A 91 -7.74 -5.58 -14.35
CA HIS A 91 -6.68 -6.60 -14.42
C HIS A 91 -6.43 -7.26 -13.04
N PRO A 92 -6.72 -8.56 -12.88
CA PRO A 92 -6.64 -9.26 -11.58
C PRO A 92 -5.24 -9.25 -10.92
N SER A 93 -4.17 -9.07 -11.70
CA SER A 93 -2.79 -8.98 -11.22
C SER A 93 -2.46 -7.66 -10.52
N ASP A 94 -3.32 -6.65 -10.67
CA ASP A 94 -2.98 -5.28 -10.31
C ASP A 94 -3.57 -4.88 -8.96
N HIS A 95 -4.26 -5.77 -8.24
CA HIS A 95 -4.84 -5.40 -6.94
C HIS A 95 -3.77 -5.18 -5.85
N LEU A 96 -3.93 -4.09 -5.11
CA LEU A 96 -3.17 -3.87 -3.89
C LEU A 96 -3.56 -4.94 -2.86
N SER A 97 -2.59 -5.40 -2.08
CA SER A 97 -2.88 -6.38 -1.03
C SER A 97 -3.74 -5.73 0.05
N HIS A 98 -4.96 -6.25 0.22
CA HIS A 98 -5.88 -5.88 1.30
C HIS A 98 -5.70 -6.73 2.56
N ASP A 99 -4.68 -7.58 2.58
CA ASP A 99 -4.33 -8.45 3.69
C ASP A 99 -3.07 -7.93 4.36
N TRP A 100 -3.21 -7.52 5.63
CA TRP A 100 -2.11 -7.00 6.42
C TRP A 100 -1.00 -8.02 6.64
N LEU A 101 -1.33 -9.28 6.93
CA LEU A 101 -0.34 -10.33 7.14
C LEU A 101 0.44 -10.60 5.85
N LEU A 102 -0.29 -10.72 4.74
CA LEU A 102 0.34 -10.90 3.43
C LEU A 102 1.24 -9.71 3.06
N ALA A 103 0.83 -8.49 3.40
CA ALA A 103 1.66 -7.31 3.16
C ALA A 103 2.97 -7.33 3.97
N ILE A 104 2.94 -7.82 5.22
CA ILE A 104 4.14 -8.03 6.04
C ILE A 104 5.07 -9.05 5.36
N GLU A 105 4.54 -10.20 4.94
CA GLU A 105 5.34 -11.24 4.30
C GLU A 105 5.93 -10.79 2.96
N ARG A 106 5.13 -10.11 2.13
CA ARG A 106 5.61 -9.53 0.86
C ARG A 106 6.71 -8.49 1.08
N PHE A 107 6.61 -7.69 2.14
CA PHE A 107 7.65 -6.72 2.48
C PHE A 107 8.94 -7.42 2.94
N ALA A 108 8.82 -8.46 3.78
CA ALA A 108 9.96 -9.23 4.26
C ALA A 108 10.72 -9.94 3.13
N GLY A 109 10.00 -10.46 2.14
CA GLY A 109 10.58 -11.13 0.97
C GLY A 109 11.01 -10.20 -0.17
N SER A 110 10.80 -8.89 -0.05
CA SER A 110 11.06 -7.97 -1.16
C SER A 110 12.55 -7.62 -1.27
N LEU A 111 13.13 -7.91 -2.44
CA LEU A 111 14.48 -7.45 -2.81
C LEU A 111 14.48 -5.93 -3.01
N ALA A 112 13.49 -5.39 -3.71
CA ALA A 112 13.36 -3.95 -3.93
C ALA A 112 13.31 -3.16 -2.60
N MET A 113 12.57 -3.65 -1.60
CA MET A 113 12.55 -2.99 -0.28
C MET A 113 13.87 -3.15 0.48
N ALA A 114 14.61 -4.25 0.26
CA ALA A 114 15.96 -4.42 0.83
C ALA A 114 16.95 -3.43 0.20
N ASP A 115 16.86 -3.19 -1.10
CA ASP A 115 17.72 -2.22 -1.78
C ASP A 115 17.40 -0.78 -1.33
N ILE A 116 16.11 -0.47 -1.15
CA ILE A 116 15.67 0.88 -0.75
C ILE A 116 15.96 1.19 0.72
N PHE A 117 15.68 0.25 1.63
CA PHE A 117 15.79 0.49 3.07
C PHE A 117 17.03 -0.12 3.72
N GLY A 118 17.74 -1.00 3.03
CA GLY A 118 18.73 -1.89 3.61
C GLY A 118 18.09 -3.20 4.12
N VAL A 119 18.83 -4.29 3.93
CA VAL A 119 18.42 -5.65 4.34
C VAL A 119 18.10 -5.70 5.85
N ASP A 120 18.97 -5.14 6.68
CA ASP A 120 18.80 -5.16 8.14
C ASP A 120 17.54 -4.42 8.58
N TYR A 121 17.27 -3.24 8.00
CA TYR A 121 16.08 -2.47 8.32
C TYR A 121 14.82 -3.19 7.86
N ARG A 122 14.80 -3.68 6.61
CA ARG A 122 13.67 -4.43 6.06
C ARG A 122 13.31 -5.59 6.98
N ASP A 123 14.30 -6.38 7.37
CA ASP A 123 14.10 -7.59 8.19
C ASP A 123 13.65 -7.26 9.61
N LEU A 124 14.26 -6.25 10.24
CA LEU A 124 13.87 -5.80 11.57
C LEU A 124 12.44 -5.24 11.57
N TYR A 125 12.11 -4.38 10.61
CA TYR A 125 10.78 -3.79 10.48
C TYR A 125 9.72 -4.88 10.25
N ALA A 126 9.99 -5.83 9.36
CA ALA A 126 9.09 -6.98 9.15
C ALA A 126 8.90 -7.81 10.43
N LYS A 127 9.97 -8.10 11.18
CA LYS A 127 9.89 -8.82 12.46
C LYS A 127 9.02 -8.10 13.49
N ILE A 128 9.20 -6.78 13.63
CA ILE A 128 8.38 -5.94 14.52
C ILE A 128 6.90 -6.03 14.11
N LYS A 129 6.61 -5.93 12.82
CA LYS A 129 5.24 -5.99 12.31
C LYS A 129 4.59 -7.35 12.43
N ARG A 130 5.34 -8.44 12.24
CA ARG A 130 4.87 -9.80 12.57
C ARG A 130 4.50 -9.94 14.04
N HIS A 131 5.37 -9.45 14.93
CA HIS A 131 5.10 -9.49 16.37
C HIS A 131 3.85 -8.68 16.76
N GLU A 132 3.70 -7.47 16.18
CA GLU A 132 2.50 -6.65 16.35
C GLU A 132 1.24 -7.42 15.92
N ALA A 133 1.28 -8.07 14.75
CA ALA A 133 0.17 -8.82 14.20
C ALA A 133 -0.20 -10.04 15.05
N GLN A 134 0.80 -10.83 15.48
CA GLN A 134 0.58 -11.97 16.37
C GLN A 134 -0.09 -11.55 17.68
N ARG A 135 0.36 -10.44 18.28
CA ARG A 135 -0.24 -9.92 19.51
C ARG A 135 -1.69 -9.51 19.33
N LEU A 136 -2.02 -8.84 18.23
CA LEU A 136 -3.40 -8.40 17.96
C LEU A 136 -4.33 -9.57 17.65
N LEU A 137 -3.88 -10.55 16.86
CA LEU A 137 -4.68 -11.72 16.49
C LEU A 137 -4.94 -12.67 17.67
N ALA A 138 -4.07 -12.66 18.68
CA ALA A 138 -4.26 -13.45 19.91
C ALA A 138 -5.28 -12.84 20.88
N ALA A 139 -5.66 -11.57 20.70
CA ALA A 139 -6.59 -10.89 21.60
C ALA A 139 -8.04 -11.16 21.20
N VAL A 140 -8.87 -11.60 22.16
CA VAL A 140 -10.32 -11.69 21.98
C VAL A 140 -10.92 -10.29 22.10
N THR A 141 -11.42 -9.78 20.99
CA THR A 141 -11.97 -8.42 20.91
C THR A 141 -13.44 -8.39 21.33
N ASP A 142 -13.95 -7.19 21.62
CA ASP A 142 -15.37 -7.03 21.96
C ASP A 142 -16.29 -7.40 20.79
N ILE A 143 -15.84 -7.20 19.55
CA ILE A 143 -16.62 -7.62 18.38
C ILE A 143 -16.72 -9.16 18.30
N ASP A 144 -15.66 -9.89 18.65
CA ASP A 144 -15.70 -11.36 18.73
C ASP A 144 -16.72 -11.82 19.77
N ARG A 145 -16.69 -11.21 20.97
CA ARG A 145 -17.66 -11.49 22.03
C ARG A 145 -19.09 -11.21 21.56
N LEU A 146 -19.37 -10.01 21.04
CA LEU A 146 -20.72 -9.62 20.61
C LEU A 146 -21.24 -10.50 19.46
N THR A 147 -20.36 -10.94 18.56
CA THR A 147 -20.73 -11.73 17.38
C THR A 147 -21.01 -13.19 17.73
N TYR A 148 -20.19 -13.80 18.59
CA TYR A 148 -20.21 -15.25 18.81
C TYR A 148 -20.84 -15.67 20.13
N LEU A 149 -20.84 -14.84 21.17
CA LEU A 149 -21.34 -15.24 22.51
C LEU A 149 -22.84 -15.56 22.51
N THR A 150 -23.63 -14.89 21.68
CA THR A 150 -25.08 -15.14 21.53
C THR A 150 -25.41 -16.34 20.64
N ARG A 151 -24.39 -16.94 20.03
CA ARG A 151 -24.50 -18.08 19.10
C ARG A 151 -23.98 -19.39 19.70
N LEU A 152 -23.53 -19.35 20.94
CA LEU A 152 -23.17 -20.51 21.77
C LEU A 152 -24.37 -20.90 22.63
#